data_AF-B7FKA8-F1
#
_entry.id   AF-B7FKA8-F1
#
_cell.length_a   1.000
_cell.length_b   1.000
_cell.length_c   1.000
_cell.angle_alpha   90.00
_cell.angle_beta   90.00
_cell.angle_gamma   90.00
#
_symmetry.space_group_name_H-M   'P 1'
#
loop_
_entity.id
_entity.type
_entity.pdbx_description
1 polymer ?
#
loop_
_entity_poly.entity_id
_entity_poly.type
_entity_poly.pdbx_seq_one_letter_code
_entity_poly.pdbx_strand_id
1 'polypeptide(L)'
;MKKLDTEMEQYNYRSFPTEFIWELNDDTPEGHLPLTNALRGTQLLSYIFNHPAFDSVPDEVEVSFGSTEGNGALKGLKDSSKPLATKIFKTDYSF
;
A
#
# COMPACT_ATOMS: atom_id res chain seq x y z
N MET A 1 14.80 9.17 27.53
CA MET A 1 15.84 10.19 27.25
C MET A 1 15.57 11.39 28.13
N LYS A 2 16.57 11.93 28.84
CA LYS A 2 16.37 13.17 29.62
C LYS A 2 16.20 14.31 28.60
N LYS A 3 15.07 15.01 28.65
CA LYS A 3 14.86 16.21 27.85
C LYS A 3 15.83 17.28 28.38
N LEU A 4 16.59 17.91 27.49
CA LEU A 4 17.40 19.06 27.85
C LEU A 4 16.48 20.27 27.90
N ASP A 5 16.58 21.07 28.96
CA ASP A 5 15.84 22.32 29.11
C ASP A 5 16.44 23.35 28.14
N THR A 6 15.97 23.33 26.90
CA THR A 6 16.33 24.31 25.85
C THR A 6 15.05 24.99 25.40
N GLU A 7 15.15 26.28 25.10
CA GLU A 7 14.05 27.17 24.67
C GLU A 7 13.44 26.79 23.31
N MET A 8 14.02 25.79 22.63
CA MET A 8 13.58 25.27 21.34
C MET A 8 12.76 23.99 21.51
N GLU A 9 11.59 23.95 20.88
CA GLU A 9 10.78 22.73 20.78
C GLU A 9 11.54 21.65 20.00
N GLN A 10 11.88 20.58 20.70
CA GLN A 10 12.60 19.46 20.11
C GLN A 10 11.62 18.46 19.49
N TYR A 11 11.50 18.48 18.16
CA TYR A 11 10.71 17.50 17.40
C TYR A 11 11.51 16.20 17.21
N ASN A 12 11.43 15.31 18.21
CA ASN A 12 12.03 13.98 18.13
C ASN A 12 11.03 12.96 17.56
N TYR A 13 11.57 11.92 16.93
CA TYR A 13 10.80 10.73 16.60
C TYR A 13 10.30 10.04 17.87
N ARG A 14 9.12 9.41 17.75
CA ARG A 14 8.55 8.55 18.80
C ARG A 14 9.47 7.36 19.08
N SER A 15 9.63 7.03 20.36
CA SER A 15 10.43 5.90 20.81
C SER A 15 9.72 4.58 20.52
N PHE A 16 10.33 3.74 19.69
CA PHE A 16 9.86 2.38 19.45
C PHE A 16 10.22 1.45 20.62
N PRO A 17 9.34 0.55 21.07
CA PRO A 17 7.94 0.35 20.66
C PRO A 17 6.90 1.08 21.53
N THR A 18 7.34 1.70 22.63
CA THR A 18 6.47 2.09 23.75
C THR A 18 5.60 3.32 23.48
N GLU A 19 6.02 4.22 22.59
CA GLU A 19 5.29 5.46 22.29
C GLU A 19 4.33 5.32 21.09
N PHE A 20 4.16 4.11 20.56
CA PHE A 20 3.23 3.82 19.48
C PHE A 20 1.95 3.18 20.01
N ILE A 21 0.82 3.55 19.41
CA ILE A 21 -0.47 2.91 19.65
C ILE A 21 -0.56 1.69 18.75
N TRP A 22 -0.88 0.53 19.33
CA TRP A 22 -0.93 -0.76 18.64
C TRP A 22 -2.36 -1.26 18.38
N GLU A 23 -3.35 -0.63 19.03
CA GLU A 23 -4.76 -0.98 18.90
C GLU A 23 -5.42 -0.20 17.75
N LEU A 24 -6.35 -0.83 17.04
CA LEU A 24 -7.13 -0.21 15.96
C LEU A 24 -8.44 0.36 16.51
N ASN A 25 -8.33 1.35 17.39
CA ASN A 25 -9.46 2.04 18.01
C ASN A 25 -9.62 3.44 17.41
N ASP A 26 -10.72 4.12 17.73
CA ASP A 26 -11.04 5.49 17.26
C ASP A 26 -9.96 6.52 17.66
N ASP A 27 -9.19 6.26 18.72
CA ASP A 27 -8.08 7.11 19.18
C ASP A 27 -6.81 6.98 18.31
N THR A 28 -6.73 5.97 17.45
CA THR A 28 -5.56 5.71 16.60
C THR A 28 -5.64 6.55 15.32
N PRO A 29 -4.63 7.39 15.04
CA PRO A 29 -4.63 8.21 13.83
C PRO A 29 -4.65 7.38 12.56
N GLU A 30 -5.32 7.88 11.51
CA GLU A 30 -5.30 7.24 10.18
C GLU A 30 -3.88 7.15 9.63
N GLY A 31 -3.52 5.98 9.11
CA GLY A 31 -2.17 5.71 8.59
C GLY A 31 -1.08 5.59 9.67
N HIS A 32 -1.42 5.53 10.96
CA HIS A 32 -0.45 5.33 12.05
C HIS A 32 0.27 3.98 11.97
N LEU A 33 -0.42 2.94 11.52
CA LEU A 33 0.15 1.63 11.18
C LEU A 33 -0.13 1.33 9.70
N PRO A 34 0.76 0.61 9.01
CA PRO A 34 2.02 0.01 9.49
C PRO A 34 3.18 1.01 9.63
N LEU A 35 4.14 0.72 10.52
CA LEU A 35 5.30 1.59 10.75
C LEU A 35 6.42 1.34 9.73
N THR A 36 6.97 2.43 9.17
CA THR A 36 8.26 2.42 8.45
C THR A 36 9.29 3.25 9.21
N ASN A 37 10.46 2.69 9.50
CA ASN A 37 11.50 3.37 10.26
C ASN A 37 12.08 4.58 9.49
N ALA A 38 11.92 5.78 10.03
CA ALA A 38 12.38 7.03 9.43
C ALA A 38 13.79 7.49 9.87
N LEU A 39 14.46 6.75 10.78
CA LEU A 39 15.82 7.10 11.23
C LEU A 39 16.85 7.08 10.09
N ARG A 40 16.55 6.42 8.98
CA ARG A 40 17.36 6.36 7.76
C ARG A 40 16.76 7.17 6.60
N GLY A 41 15.85 8.09 6.91
CA GLY A 41 15.10 8.88 5.92
C GLY A 41 13.85 8.16 5.40
N THR A 42 13.21 8.78 4.40
CA THR A 42 11.87 8.41 3.91
C THR A 42 11.88 7.76 2.52
N GLN A 43 13.06 7.43 1.98
CA GLN A 43 13.17 6.86 0.63
C GLN A 43 12.38 5.57 0.48
N LEU A 44 12.46 4.67 1.47
CA LEU A 44 11.70 3.41 1.47
C LEU A 44 10.19 3.67 1.42
N LEU A 45 9.68 4.57 2.27
CA LEU A 45 8.27 4.90 2.33
C LEU A 45 7.79 5.51 0.99
N SER A 46 8.62 6.36 0.38
CA SER A 46 8.36 6.91 -0.96
C SER A 46 8.23 5.81 -2.03
N TYR A 47 9.13 4.82 -2.03
CA TYR A 47 9.04 3.71 -2.97
C TYR A 47 7.83 2.82 -2.73
N ILE A 48 7.41 2.64 -1.47
CA ILE A 48 6.19 1.89 -1.15
C ILE A 48 4.97 2.60 -1.74
N PHE A 49 4.82 3.91 -1.52
CA PHE A 49 3.66 4.65 -2.06
C PHE A 49 3.64 4.75 -3.58
N ASN A 50 4.79 4.70 -4.25
CA ASN A 50 4.89 4.68 -5.70
C ASN A 50 5.00 3.25 -6.27
N HIS A 51 4.68 2.22 -5.49
CA HIS A 51 4.77 0.84 -5.95
C HIS A 51 3.59 0.50 -6.87
N PRO A 52 3.80 -0.17 -8.02
CA PRO A 52 2.76 -0.48 -9.02
C PRO A 52 1.64 -1.38 -8.50
N ALA A 53 1.79 -1.98 -7.31
CA ALA A 53 0.70 -2.73 -6.67
C ALA A 53 -0.49 -1.85 -6.27
N PHE A 54 -0.27 -0.54 -6.14
CA PHE A 54 -1.32 0.44 -5.83
C PHE A 54 -1.89 1.11 -7.08
N ASP A 55 -1.40 0.79 -8.28
CA ASP A 55 -2.00 1.28 -9.51
C ASP A 55 -3.39 0.68 -9.65
N SER A 56 -4.41 1.53 -9.81
CA SER A 56 -5.78 1.08 -10.06
C SER A 56 -5.77 0.21 -11.32
N VAL A 57 -6.08 -1.07 -11.18
CA VAL A 57 -6.41 -1.90 -12.33
C VAL A 57 -7.61 -1.22 -12.98
N PRO A 58 -7.58 -0.87 -14.28
CA PRO A 58 -8.76 -0.39 -14.95
C PRO A 58 -9.88 -1.40 -14.74
N ASP A 59 -11.08 -0.93 -14.39
CA ASP A 59 -12.26 -1.72 -14.07
C ASP A 59 -12.67 -2.61 -15.25
N GLU A 60 -11.96 -3.70 -15.46
CA GLU A 60 -12.29 -4.72 -16.45
C GLU A 60 -11.86 -6.11 -15.99
N VAL A 61 -12.22 -6.43 -14.73
CA VAL A 61 -12.85 -7.72 -14.41
C VAL A 61 -13.84 -7.49 -13.26
N GLU A 62 -15.07 -7.11 -13.59
CA GLU A 62 -16.18 -7.28 -12.65
C GLU A 62 -16.31 -8.78 -12.35
N VAL A 63 -15.85 -9.22 -11.18
CA VAL A 63 -16.24 -10.53 -10.64
C VAL A 63 -17.67 -10.35 -10.13
N SER A 64 -18.61 -10.49 -11.05
CA SER A 64 -20.04 -10.42 -10.80
C SER A 64 -20.46 -11.54 -9.83
N PHE A 65 -20.83 -11.17 -8.61
CA PHE A 65 -21.68 -12.00 -7.76
C PHE A 65 -23.08 -12.04 -8.41
N GLY A 66 -23.49 -13.23 -8.81
CA GLY A 66 -24.55 -13.45 -9.79
C GLY A 66 -25.88 -12.76 -9.48
N SER A 67 -26.43 -12.12 -10.51
CA SER A 67 -27.86 -12.00 -10.72
C SER A 67 -28.17 -12.05 -12.22
N THR A 68 -29.28 -12.70 -12.52
CA THR A 68 -29.67 -13.30 -13.80
C THR A 68 -30.23 -12.28 -14.82
N GLU A 69 -30.13 -12.65 -16.10
CA GLU A 69 -30.99 -12.30 -17.27
C GLU A 69 -30.58 -11.13 -18.19
N GLY A 70 -30.48 -11.44 -19.50
CA GLY A 70 -30.64 -10.44 -20.57
C GLY A 70 -29.76 -10.63 -21.82
N ASN A 71 -30.34 -11.18 -22.89
CA ASN A 71 -29.75 -11.39 -24.23
C ASN A 71 -29.19 -10.13 -24.93
N GLY A 72 -28.15 -10.27 -25.78
CA GLY A 72 -27.90 -9.25 -26.84
C GLY A 72 -26.54 -9.22 -27.57
N ALA A 73 -26.30 -10.19 -28.47
CA ALA A 73 -25.62 -10.08 -29.78
C ALA A 73 -24.46 -9.06 -30.09
N LEU A 74 -23.29 -9.64 -30.42
CA LEU A 74 -22.48 -9.50 -31.67
C LEU A 74 -21.57 -8.26 -31.92
N LYS A 75 -20.38 -8.58 -32.48
CA LYS A 75 -19.34 -7.81 -33.21
C LYS A 75 -18.30 -7.13 -32.29
N GLY A 76 -17.02 -7.51 -32.24
CA GLY A 76 -16.13 -8.07 -33.24
C GLY A 76 -15.16 -6.99 -33.73
N LEU A 77 -13.97 -6.89 -33.17
CA LEU A 77 -12.78 -6.44 -33.92
C LEU A 77 -11.49 -6.89 -33.24
N LYS A 78 -10.74 -7.62 -34.05
CA LYS A 78 -9.40 -8.15 -33.85
C LYS A 78 -8.43 -6.98 -33.89
N ASP A 79 -7.52 -6.84 -32.93
CA ASP A 79 -6.16 -6.37 -33.23
C ASP A 79 -5.15 -6.81 -32.18
N SER A 80 -4.07 -7.35 -32.71
CA SER A 80 -2.96 -8.03 -32.09
C SER A 80 -1.97 -7.08 -31.41
N SER A 81 -1.39 -7.48 -30.27
CA SER A 81 0.02 -7.89 -30.16
C SER A 81 0.66 -7.56 -28.80
N LYS A 82 1.28 -8.62 -28.24
CA LYS A 82 2.31 -8.73 -27.18
C LYS A 82 1.78 -9.38 -25.89
N PRO A 83 2.16 -10.65 -25.60
CA PRO A 83 1.98 -11.16 -24.25
C PRO A 83 2.98 -10.43 -23.35
N LEU A 84 2.48 -9.62 -22.43
CA LEU A 84 3.24 -9.11 -21.31
C LEU A 84 3.73 -10.34 -20.55
N ALA A 85 5.01 -10.69 -20.71
CA ALA A 85 5.62 -11.77 -19.95
C ALA A 85 5.46 -11.41 -18.48
N THR A 86 4.53 -12.08 -17.80
CA THR A 86 4.38 -12.03 -16.36
C THR A 86 5.67 -12.60 -15.79
N LYS A 87 6.66 -11.74 -15.55
CA LYS A 87 7.84 -12.07 -14.76
C LYS A 87 7.34 -12.22 -13.34
N ILE A 88 6.80 -13.41 -13.05
CA ILE A 88 6.45 -13.86 -11.71
C ILE A 88 7.78 -13.95 -10.97
N PHE A 89 8.17 -12.85 -10.32
CA PHE A 89 9.23 -12.88 -9.33
C PHE A 89 8.69 -13.73 -8.18
N LYS A 90 9.15 -14.99 -8.10
CA LYS A 90 8.93 -15.80 -6.91
C LYS A 90 9.83 -15.23 -5.82
N THR A 91 9.25 -14.38 -4.98
CA THR A 91 9.90 -13.90 -3.78
C THR A 91 9.75 -15.00 -2.74
N ASP A 92 10.74 -15.89 -2.66
CA ASP A 92 10.72 -16.98 -1.69
C ASP A 92 11.07 -16.43 -0.31
N TYR A 93 10.05 -16.21 0.52
CA TYR A 93 10.15 -15.79 1.93
C TYR A 93 10.23 -16.99 2.88
N SER A 94 11.05 -17.99 2.56
CA SER A 94 11.41 -19.04 3.53
C SER A 94 12.63 -18.60 4.32
N PHE A 95 12.52 -18.66 5.65
CA PHE A 95 13.60 -18.42 6.61
C PHE A 95 14.40 -19.70 6.87
#